data_AF-A0A4R4P6J1-F1
#
_entry.id   AF-A0A4R4P6J1-F1
#
_cell.length_a   1.000
_cell.length_b   1.000
_cell.length_c   1.000
_cell.angle_alpha   90.00
_cell.angle_beta   90.00
_cell.angle_gamma   90.00
#
_symmetry.space_group_name_H-M   'P 1'
#
loop_
_entity.id
_entity.type
_entity.pdbx_description
1 polymer ?
#
loop_
_entity_poly.entity_id
_entity_poly.type
_entity_poly.pdbx_seq_one_letter_code
_entity_poly.pdbx_strand_id
1 'polypeptide(L)'
;MNRAQLAMAYQACEVSDLARSAAEVDDPAAALAQAELVLAAARELVVAATRLACPTADVPTDPLQLFAYQHPDEAAEDVADWLDQSTGR
;
A
#
# COMPACT_ATOMS: atom_id res chain seq x y z
N MET A 1 -6.73 0.18 14.25
CA MET A 1 -7.21 0.79 12.98
C MET A 1 -8.44 0.01 12.52
N ASN A 2 -9.41 0.65 11.85
CA ASN A 2 -10.52 -0.08 11.21
C ASN A 2 -10.06 -0.70 9.87
N ARG A 3 -10.88 -1.56 9.25
CA ARG A 3 -10.54 -2.26 7.99
C ARG A 3 -10.17 -1.32 6.85
N ALA A 4 -10.90 -0.21 6.68
CA ALA A 4 -10.59 0.76 5.63
C ALA A 4 -9.26 1.48 5.89
N GLN A 5 -8.97 1.81 7.15
CA GLN A 5 -7.68 2.38 7.55
C GLN A 5 -6.54 1.39 7.33
N LEU A 6 -6.74 0.10 7.64
CA LEU A 6 -5.74 -0.95 7.40
C LEU A 6 -5.48 -1.15 5.91
N ALA A 7 -6.53 -1.27 5.09
CA ALA A 7 -6.38 -1.39 3.64
C ALA A 7 -5.64 -0.20 3.02
N MET A 8 -5.94 1.03 3.46
CA MET A 8 -5.20 2.22 3.03
C MET A 8 -3.74 2.18 3.49
N ALA A 9 -3.46 1.78 4.73
CA ALA A 9 -2.10 1.72 5.25
C ALA A 9 -1.26 0.65 4.56
N TYR A 10 -1.85 -0.52 4.27
CA TYR A 10 -1.20 -1.59 3.51
C TYR A 10 -0.77 -1.12 2.12
N GLN A 11 -1.69 -0.46 1.42
CA GLN A 11 -1.41 0.11 0.11
C GLN A 11 -0.33 1.21 0.17
N ALA A 12 -0.28 1.98 1.26
CA ALA A 12 0.75 3.00 1.46
C ALA A 12 2.14 2.40 1.70
N CYS A 13 2.22 1.27 2.42
CA CYS A 13 3.48 0.52 2.60
C CYS A 13 4.00 0.03 1.24
N GLU A 14 3.14 -0.59 0.43
CA GLU A 14 3.49 -1.05 -0.92
C GLU A 14 4.01 0.08 -1.82
N VAL A 15 3.32 1.22 -1.85
CA VAL A 15 3.78 2.40 -2.62
C VAL A 15 5.17 2.84 -2.15
N SER A 16 5.41 2.83 -0.84
CA SER A 16 6.67 3.26 -0.27
C SER A 16 7.81 2.29 -0.61
N ASP A 17 7.56 0.99 -0.58
CA ASP A 17 8.54 -0.03 -0.92
C ASP A 17 8.85 -0.02 -2.43
N LEU A 18 7.83 0.09 -3.29
CA LEU A 18 8.02 0.25 -4.74
C LEU A 18 8.81 1.52 -5.07
N ALA A 19 8.53 2.63 -4.38
CA ALA A 19 9.23 3.90 -4.57
C ALA A 19 10.68 3.82 -4.10
N ARG A 20 10.95 3.14 -2.98
CA ARG A 20 12.32 2.85 -2.51
C ARG A 20 13.08 2.06 -3.56
N SER A 21 12.50 0.96 -4.06
CA SER A 21 13.11 0.17 -5.12
C SER A 21 13.35 0.99 -6.39
N ALA A 22 12.41 1.84 -6.80
CA ALA A 22 12.57 2.72 -7.96
C ALA A 22 13.76 3.68 -7.86
N ALA A 23 14.05 4.17 -6.66
CA ALA A 23 15.15 5.11 -6.42
C ALA A 23 16.54 4.44 -6.56
N GLU A 24 16.61 3.11 -6.53
CA GLU A 24 17.84 2.32 -6.60
C GLU A 24 18.09 1.74 -8.00
N VAL A 25 17.20 1.98 -8.98
CA VAL A 25 17.33 1.44 -10.34
C VAL A 25 18.22 2.32 -11.22
N ASP A 26 19.34 1.77 -11.68
CA ASP A 26 20.29 2.46 -12.58
C ASP A 26 19.93 2.35 -14.07
N ASP A 27 19.27 1.27 -14.50
CA ASP A 27 18.90 1.06 -15.90
C ASP A 27 17.68 1.93 -16.29
N PRO A 28 17.77 2.82 -17.29
CA PRO A 28 16.68 3.72 -17.65
C PRO A 28 15.38 3.02 -18.07
N ALA A 29 15.47 1.86 -18.74
CA ALA A 29 14.28 1.12 -19.16
C ALA A 29 13.58 0.46 -17.96
N ALA A 30 14.35 -0.16 -17.06
CA ALA A 30 13.83 -0.68 -15.79
C ALA A 30 13.28 0.43 -14.89
N ALA A 31 13.90 1.61 -14.86
CA ALA A 31 13.42 2.74 -14.07
C ALA A 31 12.04 3.21 -14.51
N LEU A 32 11.77 3.24 -15.83
CA LEU A 32 10.43 3.55 -16.36
C LEU A 32 9.40 2.50 -15.91
N ALA A 33 9.70 1.21 -16.08
CA ALA A 33 8.80 0.14 -15.67
C ALA A 33 8.49 0.20 -14.17
N GLN A 34 9.50 0.48 -13.34
CA GLN A 34 9.32 0.62 -11.90
C GLN A 34 8.47 1.85 -11.54
N ALA A 35 8.65 2.97 -12.24
CA ALA A 35 7.82 4.16 -12.05
C ALA A 35 6.34 3.90 -12.42
N GLU A 36 6.07 3.09 -13.44
CA GLU A 36 4.71 2.69 -13.80
C GLU A 36 4.05 1.84 -12.69
N LEU A 37 4.81 0.94 -12.04
CA LEU A 37 4.33 0.18 -10.88
C LEU A 37 4.00 1.10 -9.70
N VAL A 38 4.88 2.05 -9.38
CA VAL A 38 4.62 3.06 -8.33
C VAL A 38 3.35 3.85 -8.63
N LEU A 39 3.17 4.29 -9.88
CA LEU A 39 1.97 5.03 -10.29
C LEU A 39 0.69 4.19 -10.16
N ALA A 40 0.73 2.91 -10.55
CA ALA A 40 -0.39 2.01 -10.40
C ALA A 40 -0.78 1.82 -8.92
N ALA A 41 0.20 1.53 -8.06
CA ALA A 41 -0.05 1.38 -6.62
C ALA A 41 -0.53 2.70 -5.97
N ALA A 42 -0.01 3.85 -6.41
CA ALA A 42 -0.44 5.15 -5.92
C ALA A 42 -1.90 5.47 -6.29
N ARG A 43 -2.36 5.04 -7.46
CA ARG A 43 -3.78 5.15 -7.83
C ARG A 43 -4.66 4.32 -6.90
N GLU A 44 -4.25 3.08 -6.59
CA GLU A 44 -4.97 2.23 -5.65
C GLU A 44 -4.97 2.83 -4.23
N LEU A 45 -3.89 3.50 -3.81
CA LEU A 45 -3.84 4.22 -2.53
C LEU A 45 -4.90 5.35 -2.48
N VAL A 46 -5.06 6.10 -3.56
CA VAL A 46 -6.10 7.14 -3.65
C VAL A 46 -7.50 6.53 -3.57
N VAL A 47 -7.73 5.37 -4.21
CA VAL A 47 -9.00 4.65 -4.10
C VAL A 47 -9.26 4.21 -2.65
N ALA A 48 -8.26 3.64 -1.96
CA ALA A 48 -8.37 3.25 -0.56
C ALA A 48 -8.67 4.45 0.36
N ALA A 49 -7.98 5.57 0.16
CA ALA A 49 -8.23 6.82 0.89
C ALA A 49 -9.63 7.37 0.63
N THR A 50 -10.12 7.27 -0.61
CA THR A 50 -11.49 7.67 -0.97
C THR A 50 -12.53 6.82 -0.25
N ARG A 51 -12.32 5.50 -0.17
CA ARG A 51 -13.20 4.59 0.60
C ARG A 51 -13.19 4.93 2.09
N LEU A 52 -12.05 5.32 2.64
CA LEU A 52 -11.97 5.76 4.03
C LEU A 52 -12.74 7.07 4.27
N ALA A 53 -12.65 8.03 3.35
CA ALA A 53 -13.34 9.31 3.44
C ALA A 53 -14.85 9.21 3.19
N CYS A 54 -15.26 8.30 2.30
CA CYS A 54 -16.65 8.05 1.92
C CYS A 54 -16.97 6.56 2.14
N PRO A 55 -17.28 6.15 3.40
CA PRO A 55 -17.49 4.75 3.71
C PRO A 55 -18.66 4.16 2.91
N THR A 56 -18.36 3.20 2.03
CA THR A 56 -19.36 2.38 1.35
C THR A 56 -19.39 0.98 1.96
N ALA A 57 -20.46 0.22 1.68
CA ALA A 57 -20.53 -1.18 2.06
C ALA A 57 -19.68 -2.10 1.17
N ASP A 58 -19.04 -1.55 0.12
CA ASP A 58 -18.34 -2.32 -0.88
C ASP A 58 -16.98 -2.79 -0.35
N VAL A 59 -16.71 -4.08 -0.54
CA VAL A 59 -15.41 -4.69 -0.22
C VAL A 59 -14.41 -4.31 -1.32
N PRO A 60 -13.18 -3.90 -0.97
CA PRO A 60 -12.14 -3.64 -1.97
C PRO A 60 -11.83 -4.89 -2.79
N THR A 61 -11.55 -4.70 -4.08
CA THR A 61 -11.23 -5.80 -5.01
C THR A 61 -9.74 -5.89 -5.32
N ASP A 62 -8.97 -4.85 -5.03
CA ASP A 62 -7.51 -4.90 -5.10
C ASP A 62 -6.99 -5.97 -4.13
N PRO A 63 -6.08 -6.87 -4.53
CA PRO A 63 -5.64 -7.98 -3.69
C PRO A 63 -5.04 -7.59 -2.34
N LEU A 64 -4.23 -6.53 -2.28
CA LEU A 64 -3.60 -6.07 -1.03
C LEU A 64 -4.63 -5.48 -0.08
N GLN A 65 -5.51 -4.65 -0.63
CA GLN A 65 -6.61 -4.07 0.16
C GLN A 65 -7.62 -5.14 0.61
N LEU A 66 -7.89 -6.14 -0.23
CA LEU A 66 -8.76 -7.27 0.09
C LEU A 66 -8.17 -8.12 1.21
N PHE A 67 -6.86 -8.40 1.17
CA PHE A 67 -6.15 -9.08 2.25
C PHE A 67 -6.33 -8.35 3.58
N ALA A 68 -6.02 -7.05 3.64
CA ALA A 68 -6.17 -6.26 4.85
C ALA A 68 -7.62 -6.17 5.36
N TYR A 69 -8.60 -6.29 4.44
CA TYR A 69 -10.01 -6.31 4.80
C TYR A 69 -10.44 -7.66 5.40
N GLN A 70 -9.93 -8.77 4.86
CA GLN A 70 -10.24 -10.15 5.27
C GLN A 70 -9.46 -10.58 6.52
N HIS A 71 -8.22 -10.12 6.66
CA HIS A 71 -7.26 -10.50 7.69
C HIS A 71 -6.77 -9.26 8.47
N PRO A 72 -7.64 -8.54 9.20
CA PRO A 72 -7.29 -7.25 9.78
C PRO A 72 -6.25 -7.32 10.91
N ASP A 73 -6.17 -8.43 11.63
CA ASP A 73 -5.19 -8.60 12.71
C ASP A 73 -3.79 -8.85 12.13
N GLU A 74 -3.67 -9.77 11.16
CA GLU A 74 -2.43 -10.03 10.41
C GLU A 74 -1.94 -8.75 9.71
N ALA A 75 -2.84 -8.04 9.02
CA ALA A 75 -2.47 -6.80 8.34
C ALA A 75 -2.04 -5.67 9.29
N ALA A 76 -2.54 -5.67 10.53
CA ALA A 76 -2.10 -4.71 11.55
C ALA A 76 -0.68 -5.04 12.05
N GLU A 77 -0.36 -6.32 12.20
CA GLU A 77 0.99 -6.80 12.55
C GLU A 77 1.99 -6.44 11.44
N ASP A 78 1.67 -6.76 10.19
CA ASP A 78 2.53 -6.46 9.03
C ASP A 78 2.82 -4.94 8.89
N VAL A 79 1.81 -4.08 9.11
CA VAL A 79 2.01 -2.62 9.11
C VAL A 79 2.88 -2.17 10.28
N ALA A 80 2.72 -2.77 11.47
CA ALA A 80 3.55 -2.46 12.62
C ALA A 80 5.02 -2.85 12.37
N ASP A 81 5.25 -4.04 11.82
CA ASP A 81 6.57 -4.53 11.44
C ASP A 81 7.22 -3.66 10.37
N TRP A 82 6.46 -3.20 9.37
CA TRP A 82 6.96 -2.26 8.37
C TRP A 82 7.37 -0.92 9.00
N LEU A 83 6.56 -0.37 9.90
CA LEU A 83 6.86 0.88 10.59
C LEU A 83 8.13 0.77 11.43
N ASP A 84 8.33 -0.33 12.15
CA ASP A 84 9.52 -0.58 12.96
C ASP A 84 10.79 -0.61 12.08
N GLN A 85 10.74 -1.36 10.98
CA GLN A 85 11.83 -1.42 10.00
C GLN A 85 12.13 -0.06 9.34
N SER A 86 11.09 0.73 9.05
CA SER A 86 11.21 2.03 8.38
C SER A 86 11.74 3.16 9.27
N THR A 87 11.53 3.05 10.59
CA THR A 87 11.88 4.12 11.54
C THR A 87 13.22 3.93 12.23
N GLY A 88 13.87 2.76 12.06
CA GLY A 88 15.26 2.52 12.46
C GLY A 88 15.53 2.96 13.90
N ARG A 89 14.98 2.23 14.87
CA ARG A 89 15.46 2.26 16.25
C ARG A 89 16.38 1.08 16.52
#